data_AF-A0A378X183-F1
#
_entry.id   AF-A0A378X183-F1
#
_cell.length_a   1.000
_cell.length_b   1.000
_cell.length_c   1.000
_cell.angle_alpha   90.00
_cell.angle_beta   90.00
_cell.angle_gamma   90.00
#
_symmetry.space_group_name_H-M   'P 1'
#
loop_
_entity.id
_entity.type
_entity.pdbx_description
1 polymer ?
#
loop_
_entity_poly.entity_id
_entity_poly.type
_entity_poly.pdbx_seq_one_letter_code
_entity_poly.pdbx_strand_id
1 'polypeptide(L)'
;MTGPAIEPDGTPSPVPPTQVQHPWRAIARTAVQLLVGLLPALPIFVQASGIPETTAGVGVLLAVSAAVTRLMADPRIEALLAAVAPWLAAAPKPREVER
;
A
#
# COMPACT_ATOMS: atom_id res chain seq x y z
N MET A 1 1.72 33.11 18.42
CA MET A 1 2.55 32.08 19.06
C MET A 1 1.80 31.59 20.29
N THR A 2 0.97 30.56 20.14
CA THR A 2 0.12 30.03 21.21
C THR A 2 0.92 28.95 21.93
N GLY A 3 1.22 29.15 23.22
CA GLY A 3 1.99 28.19 24.02
C GLY A 3 1.26 26.85 24.18
N PRO A 4 1.97 25.77 24.53
CA PRO A 4 1.35 24.45 24.74
C PRO A 4 0.33 24.52 25.89
N ALA A 5 -0.83 23.90 25.68
CA ALA A 5 -1.84 23.75 26.72
C ALA A 5 -1.27 22.83 27.82
N ILE A 6 -1.05 23.38 29.01
CA ILE A 6 -0.58 22.64 30.18
C ILE A 6 -1.79 22.00 30.86
N GLU A 7 -1.81 20.66 30.98
CA GLU A 7 -2.79 19.96 31.81
C GLU A 7 -2.59 20.31 33.30
N PRO A 8 -3.65 20.24 34.13
CA PRO A 8 -3.58 20.68 35.54
C PRO A 8 -2.58 19.94 36.44
N ASP A 9 -1.98 18.83 35.97
CA ASP A 9 -0.95 18.04 36.65
C ASP A 9 0.49 18.31 36.13
N GLY A 10 0.67 19.31 35.27
CA GLY A 10 2.01 19.75 34.81
C GLY A 10 2.71 18.81 33.82
N THR A 11 2.09 17.70 33.43
CA THR A 11 2.61 16.82 32.38
C THR A 11 2.26 17.39 31.01
N PRO A 12 3.23 17.53 30.07
CA PRO A 12 2.92 17.93 28.71
C PRO A 12 2.00 16.88 28.07
N SER A 13 0.86 17.30 27.50
CA SER A 13 -0.03 16.39 26.78
C SER A 13 0.76 15.63 25.70
N PRO A 14 0.64 14.30 25.58
CA PRO A 14 1.39 13.54 24.59
C PRO A 14 1.09 14.06 23.17
N VAL A 15 2.06 14.68 22.52
CA VAL A 15 1.93 15.07 21.11
C VAL A 15 1.80 13.76 20.32
N PRO A 16 0.68 13.53 19.59
CA PRO A 16 0.50 12.29 18.85
C PRO A 16 1.66 12.08 17.88
N PRO A 17 2.30 10.90 17.86
CA PRO A 17 3.42 10.66 16.97
C PRO A 17 2.96 10.86 15.51
N THR A 18 3.76 11.60 14.73
CA THR A 18 3.49 11.90 13.30
C THR A 18 3.34 10.64 12.44
N GLN A 19 3.78 9.49 12.96
CA GLN A 19 3.59 8.18 12.37
C GLN A 19 2.12 7.75 12.27
N VAL A 20 1.24 8.24 13.16
CA VAL A 20 -0.22 7.95 13.13
C VAL A 20 -0.93 8.76 12.04
N GLN A 21 -0.34 9.88 11.59
CA GLN A 21 -0.91 10.71 10.52
C GLN A 21 -0.69 10.17 9.10
N HIS A 22 0.26 9.24 8.89
CA HIS A 22 0.63 8.78 7.53
C HIS A 22 0.72 7.24 7.41
N PRO A 23 -0.35 6.50 7.72
CA PRO A 23 -0.35 5.03 7.68
C PRO A 23 0.02 4.46 6.30
N TRP A 24 -0.25 5.19 5.22
CA TRP A 24 0.11 4.80 3.85
C TRP A 24 1.63 4.73 3.61
N ARG A 25 2.43 5.54 4.30
CA ARG A 25 3.91 5.51 4.18
C ARG A 25 4.48 4.22 4.72
N ALA A 26 3.85 3.66 5.77
CA ALA A 26 4.24 2.37 6.33
C ALA A 26 3.93 1.24 5.33
N ILE A 27 2.72 1.21 4.77
CA ILE A 27 2.30 0.21 3.77
C ILE A 27 3.19 0.27 2.53
N ALA A 28 3.43 1.46 1.98
CA ALA A 28 4.30 1.67 0.84
C ALA A 28 5.74 1.21 1.13
N ARG A 29 6.27 1.55 2.32
CA ARG A 29 7.61 1.12 2.74
C ARG A 29 7.70 -0.39 2.84
N THR A 30 6.71 -1.06 3.44
CA THR A 30 6.67 -2.52 3.55
C THR A 30 6.56 -3.19 2.18
N ALA A 31 5.72 -2.68 1.27
CA ALA A 31 5.60 -3.21 -0.09
C ALA A 31 6.92 -3.07 -0.88
N VAL A 32 7.56 -1.89 -0.80
CA VAL A 32 8.87 -1.66 -1.43
C VAL A 32 9.94 -2.57 -0.82
N GLN A 33 9.98 -2.70 0.50
CA GLN A 33 10.92 -3.60 1.18
C GLN A 33 10.73 -5.06 0.77
N LEU A 34 9.48 -5.51 0.64
CA LEU A 34 9.17 -6.87 0.19
C LEU A 34 9.63 -7.09 -1.26
N LEU A 35 9.30 -6.17 -2.17
CA LEU A 35 9.70 -6.27 -3.58
C LEU A 35 11.23 -6.23 -3.75
N VAL A 36 11.89 -5.30 -3.07
CA VAL A 36 13.36 -5.16 -3.09
C VAL A 36 14.04 -6.37 -2.45
N GLY A 37 13.48 -6.92 -1.36
CA GLY A 37 14.00 -8.15 -0.74
C GLY A 37 13.80 -9.39 -1.60
N LEU A 38 12.72 -9.45 -2.40
CA LEU A 38 12.41 -10.59 -3.26
C LEU A 38 13.20 -10.59 -4.58
N LEU A 39 13.49 -9.40 -5.12
CA LEU A 39 14.25 -9.20 -6.37
C LEU A 39 15.56 -10.03 -6.47
N PRO A 40 16.49 -10.00 -5.48
CA PRO A 40 17.73 -10.76 -5.56
C PRO A 40 17.54 -12.27 -5.38
N ALA A 41 16.40 -12.72 -4.84
CA ALA A 41 16.10 -14.15 -4.70
C ALA A 41 15.56 -14.76 -6.00
N LEU A 42 15.09 -13.94 -6.96
CA LEU A 42 14.50 -14.40 -8.22
C LEU A 42 15.37 -15.39 -9.01
N PRO A 43 16.68 -15.16 -9.24
CA PRO A 43 17.50 -16.08 -10.03
C PRO A 43 17.60 -17.47 -9.38
N ILE A 44 17.59 -17.52 -8.04
CA ILE A 44 17.61 -18.79 -7.29
C ILE A 44 16.30 -19.55 -7.53
N PHE A 45 15.15 -18.86 -7.55
CA PHE A 45 13.87 -19.48 -7.90
C PHE A 45 13.83 -19.96 -9.35
N VAL A 46 14.41 -19.22 -10.31
CA VAL A 46 14.49 -19.64 -11.71
C VAL A 46 15.34 -20.90 -11.85
N GLN A 47 16.55 -20.87 -11.30
CA GLN A 47 17.49 -22.00 -11.36
C GLN A 47 16.94 -23.24 -10.66
N ALA A 48 16.30 -23.08 -9.48
CA ALA A 48 15.75 -24.19 -8.70
C ALA A 48 14.46 -24.77 -9.29
N SER A 49 13.72 -24.01 -10.10
CA SER A 49 12.45 -24.46 -10.66
C SER A 49 12.60 -25.26 -11.96
N GLY A 50 13.77 -25.25 -12.60
CA GLY A 50 13.99 -25.90 -13.90
C GLY A 50 13.17 -25.28 -15.04
N ILE A 51 12.56 -24.11 -14.79
CA ILE A 51 11.71 -23.39 -15.73
C ILE A 51 12.60 -22.60 -16.70
N PRO A 52 12.27 -22.56 -18.01
CA PRO A 52 12.98 -21.71 -18.96
C PRO A 52 12.98 -20.24 -18.50
N GLU A 53 14.13 -19.57 -18.58
CA GLU A 53 14.35 -18.16 -18.19
C GLU A 53 13.22 -17.21 -18.65
N THR A 54 12.73 -17.42 -19.88
CA THR A 54 11.63 -16.65 -20.46
C THR A 54 10.32 -16.78 -19.68
N THR A 55 10.02 -17.97 -19.17
CA THR A 55 8.81 -18.26 -18.40
C THR A 55 8.92 -17.73 -16.98
N ALA A 56 10.13 -17.74 -16.40
CA ALA A 56 10.37 -17.13 -15.10
C ALA A 56 10.17 -15.60 -15.12
N GLY A 57 10.65 -14.91 -16.17
CA GLY A 57 10.39 -13.48 -16.35
C GLY A 57 8.88 -13.16 -16.41
N VAL A 58 8.09 -14.00 -17.09
CA VAL A 58 6.62 -13.90 -17.10
C VAL A 58 6.04 -14.10 -15.70
N GLY A 59 6.55 -15.06 -14.94
CA GLY A 59 6.14 -15.30 -13.55
C GLY A 59 6.35 -14.10 -12.64
N VAL A 60 7.48 -13.40 -12.77
CA VAL A 60 7.77 -12.16 -12.02
C VAL A 60 6.80 -11.05 -12.40
N LEU A 61 6.58 -10.84 -13.70
CA LEU A 61 5.65 -9.82 -14.18
C LEU A 61 4.22 -10.07 -13.67
N LEU A 62 3.78 -11.33 -13.66
CA LEU A 62 2.48 -11.73 -13.12
C LEU A 62 2.42 -11.54 -11.60
N ALA A 63 3.47 -11.89 -10.87
CA ALA A 63 3.54 -11.68 -9.42
C ALA A 63 3.43 -10.20 -9.06
N VAL A 64 4.15 -9.33 -9.79
CA VAL A 64 4.07 -7.88 -9.62
C VAL A 64 2.67 -7.36 -9.98
N SER A 65 2.10 -7.80 -11.11
CA SER A 65 0.74 -7.41 -11.51
C SER A 65 -0.28 -7.81 -10.45
N ALA A 66 -0.21 -9.04 -9.94
CA ALA A 66 -1.08 -9.54 -8.89
C ALA A 66 -0.93 -8.74 -7.59
N ALA A 67 0.30 -8.37 -7.21
CA ALA A 67 0.55 -7.52 -6.04
C ALA A 67 -0.08 -6.13 -6.20
N VAL A 68 0.05 -5.51 -7.38
CA VAL A 68 -0.57 -4.23 -7.69
C VAL A 68 -2.10 -4.34 -7.67
N THR A 69 -2.68 -5.37 -8.28
CA THR A 69 -4.12 -5.64 -8.23
C THR A 69 -4.60 -5.85 -6.80
N ARG A 70 -3.83 -6.54 -5.96
CA ARG A 70 -4.16 -6.74 -4.54
C ARG A 70 -4.16 -5.43 -3.77
N LEU A 71 -3.23 -4.52 -4.09
CA LEU A 71 -3.19 -3.18 -3.50
C LEU A 71 -4.39 -2.36 -3.95
N MET A 72 -4.76 -2.40 -5.24
CA MET A 72 -5.97 -1.74 -5.76
C MET A 72 -7.27 -2.29 -5.18
N ALA A 73 -7.29 -3.54 -4.71
CA ALA A 73 -8.44 -4.13 -4.04
C ALA A 73 -8.60 -3.69 -2.57
N ASP A 74 -7.65 -2.95 -1.99
CA ASP A 74 -7.76 -2.42 -0.63
C ASP A 74 -8.67 -1.18 -0.62
N PRO A 75 -9.78 -1.16 0.16
CA PRO A 75 -10.66 -0.01 0.29
C PRO A 75 -9.96 1.28 0.73
N ARG A 76 -8.83 1.17 1.43
CA ARG A 76 -8.00 2.31 1.84
C ARG A 76 -7.29 2.96 0.66
N ILE A 77 -6.90 2.14 -0.32
CA ILE A 77 -6.28 2.59 -1.56
C ILE A 77 -7.33 3.25 -2.44
N GLU A 78 -8.55 2.73 -2.47
CA GLU A 78 -9.68 3.36 -3.16
C GLU A 78 -9.98 4.77 -2.62
N ALA A 79 -10.05 4.92 -1.29
CA ALA A 79 -10.23 6.23 -0.64
C ALA A 79 -9.09 7.22 -0.97
N LEU A 80 -7.87 6.71 -1.18
CA LEU A 80 -6.73 7.51 -1.62
C LEU A 80 -6.86 7.89 -3.10
N LEU A 81 -7.19 6.96 -3.99
CA LEU A 81 -7.39 7.25 -5.42
C LEU A 81 -8.45 8.33 -5.60
N ALA A 82 -9.55 8.26 -4.84
CA ALA A 82 -10.58 9.29 -4.85
C ALA A 82 -10.05 10.69 -4.47
N ALA A 83 -8.98 10.78 -3.67
CA ALA A 83 -8.39 12.04 -3.24
C ALA A 83 -7.30 12.59 -4.17
N VAL A 84 -6.43 11.74 -4.73
CA VAL A 84 -5.25 12.17 -5.54
C VAL A 84 -5.39 11.93 -7.04
N ALA A 85 -6.19 10.95 -7.46
CA ALA A 85 -6.39 10.61 -8.87
C ALA A 85 -7.84 10.16 -9.08
N PRO A 86 -8.83 11.07 -8.92
CA PRO A 86 -10.24 10.72 -8.95
C PRO A 86 -10.71 10.13 -10.29
N TRP A 87 -9.97 10.36 -11.39
CA TRP A 87 -10.21 9.71 -12.68
C TRP A 87 -9.86 8.21 -12.71
N LEU A 88 -9.16 7.73 -11.68
CA LEU A 88 -8.76 6.34 -11.52
C LEU A 88 -9.56 5.60 -10.42
N ALA A 89 -10.34 6.35 -9.64
CA ALA A 89 -11.21 5.79 -8.61
C ALA A 89 -12.41 5.03 -9.22
N ALA A 90 -12.87 4.00 -8.53
CA ALA A 90 -14.03 3.21 -8.91
C ALA A 90 -15.31 4.06 -8.94
N ALA A 91 -16.13 3.85 -9.97
CA ALA A 91 -17.42 4.49 -10.07
C ALA A 91 -18.39 3.98 -8.97
N PRO A 92 -19.19 4.85 -8.35
CA PRO A 92 -20.19 4.42 -7.36
C PRO A 92 -21.16 3.41 -7.96
N LYS A 93 -21.45 2.31 -7.25
CA LYS A 93 -22.48 1.35 -7.68
C LYS A 93 -23.83 2.07 -7.76
N PRO A 94 -24.53 2.07 -8.92
CA PRO A 94 -25.87 2.62 -9.01
C PRO A 94 -26.77 1.93 -7.98
N ARG A 95 -27.50 2.71 -7.19
CA ARG A 95 -28.53 2.15 -6.31
C ARG A 95 -29.56 1.47 -7.20
N GLU A 96 -29.65 0.16 -7.11
CA GLU A 96 -30.73 -0.61 -7.71
C GLU A 96 -32.01 -0.17 -7.00
N VAL A 97 -32.82 0.62 -7.72
CA VAL A 97 -34.15 1.00 -7.26
C VAL A 97 -35.00 -0.23 -7.48
N GLU A 98 -35.09 -1.07 -6.46
CA GLU A 98 -35.96 -2.24 -6.45
C GLU A 98 -37.40 -1.79 -6.73
N ARG A 99 -37.99 -2.34 -7.79
CA ARG A 99 -39.28 -1.95 -8.36
C ARG A 99 -40.26 -3.11 -8.29
#